data_AF-A0A7C1A8Z0-F1
#
_entry.id   AF-A0A7C1A8Z0-F1
#
_cell.length_a   1.000
_cell.length_b   1.000
_cell.length_c   1.000
_cell.angle_alpha   90.00
_cell.angle_beta   90.00
_cell.angle_gamma   90.00
#
_symmetry.space_group_name_H-M   'P 1'
#
loop_
_entity.id
_entity.type
_entity.pdbx_description
1 polymer ?
#
loop_
_entity_poly.entity_id
_entity_poly.type
_entity_poly.pdbx_seq_one_letter_code
_entity_poly.pdbx_strand_id
1 'polypeptide(L)'
;MNTFLSTFIFFYSVYGTAHVYAFLKVKYTFHPDVPESVSLGLFLALMMFSPSLMRFCSLRFSKRFSRTVAYVSYSWMALLLFFFSCGLIFDLYNLVLLALGYTLQKNLDSLFIPGPHAFYIPLLLAIPLSIYSYYEATDLRTGKLILKTSKLPEEIRKLTVAHISDLHLGIMVKDEMLDKIAEEIQRAKPDIIVSTGDMLEEEADHVTHLSGKLKNLDARLGKFAVTGNHDFFTDVSHSVKFMKDSGFKPLRGEGITVQNMINIAGIDDPLVKNT
;
A
#
# COMPACT_ATOMS: atom_id res chain seq x y z
N MET A 1 1.07 -25.97 -1.11
CA MET A 1 1.73 -24.88 -1.87
C MET A 1 2.00 -23.76 -0.88
N ASN A 2 3.25 -23.28 -0.74
CA ASN A 2 3.56 -22.20 0.20
C ASN A 2 2.67 -20.99 -0.10
N THR A 3 2.05 -20.39 0.93
CA THR A 3 1.14 -19.22 0.79
C THR A 3 1.77 -18.11 -0.04
N PHE A 4 3.08 -17.91 0.09
CA PHE A 4 3.87 -16.99 -0.73
C PHE A 4 3.80 -17.30 -2.24
N LEU A 5 4.00 -18.57 -2.64
CA LEU A 5 3.98 -18.96 -4.04
C LEU A 5 2.58 -18.80 -4.65
N SER A 6 1.52 -19.13 -3.90
CA SER A 6 0.15 -18.89 -4.36
C SER A 6 -0.15 -17.40 -4.56
N THR A 7 0.25 -16.54 -3.63
CA THR A 7 0.06 -15.09 -3.74
C THR A 7 0.85 -14.53 -4.93
N PHE A 8 2.08 -14.98 -5.10
CA PHE A 8 2.94 -14.55 -6.22
C PHE A 8 2.34 -14.94 -7.58
N ILE A 9 1.90 -16.20 -7.74
CA ILE A 9 1.26 -16.67 -8.97
C ILE A 9 -0.04 -15.89 -9.23
N PHE A 10 -0.87 -15.70 -8.20
CA PHE A 10 -2.11 -14.95 -8.34
C PHE A 10 -1.87 -13.51 -8.79
N PHE A 11 -0.95 -12.80 -8.12
CA PHE A 11 -0.57 -11.43 -8.47
C PHE A 11 -0.12 -11.32 -9.93
N TYR A 12 0.84 -12.16 -10.35
CA TYR A 12 1.36 -12.12 -11.73
C TYR A 12 0.36 -12.58 -12.77
N SER A 13 -0.62 -13.42 -12.41
CA SER A 13 -1.71 -13.80 -13.32
C SER A 13 -2.61 -12.61 -13.60
N VAL A 14 -3.12 -11.95 -12.55
CA VAL A 14 -4.00 -10.77 -12.68
C VAL A 14 -3.26 -9.61 -13.36
N TYR A 15 -2.06 -9.30 -12.89
CA TYR A 15 -1.25 -8.21 -13.43
C TYR A 15 -0.81 -8.49 -14.88
N GLY A 16 -0.46 -9.73 -15.20
CA GLY A 16 -0.15 -10.16 -16.56
C GLY A 16 -1.36 -10.03 -17.50
N THR A 17 -2.56 -10.39 -17.06
CA THR A 17 -3.79 -10.19 -17.84
C THR A 17 -3.99 -8.71 -18.19
N ALA A 18 -3.76 -7.79 -17.25
CA ALA A 18 -3.86 -6.36 -17.53
C ALA A 18 -2.83 -5.88 -18.59
N HIS A 19 -1.62 -6.44 -18.61
CA HIS A 19 -0.62 -6.13 -19.65
C HIS A 19 -1.03 -6.66 -21.02
N VAL A 20 -1.48 -7.93 -21.07
CA VAL A 20 -1.97 -8.53 -22.32
C VAL A 20 -3.15 -7.73 -22.85
N TYR A 21 -4.06 -7.30 -21.97
CA TYR A 21 -5.17 -6.43 -22.33
C TYR A 21 -4.70 -5.11 -22.93
N ALA A 22 -3.74 -4.42 -22.30
CA ALA A 22 -3.19 -3.18 -22.82
C ALA A 22 -2.52 -3.37 -24.19
N PHE A 23 -1.78 -4.46 -24.36
CA PHE A 23 -1.18 -4.84 -25.64
C PHE A 23 -2.25 -5.00 -26.75
N LEU A 24 -3.32 -5.77 -26.46
CA LEU A 24 -4.40 -5.99 -27.41
C LEU A 24 -5.13 -4.70 -27.78
N LYS A 25 -5.37 -3.83 -26.80
CA LYS A 25 -6.00 -2.51 -27.03
C LYS A 25 -5.17 -1.61 -27.93
N VAL A 26 -3.84 -1.58 -27.74
CA VAL A 26 -2.94 -0.84 -28.62
C VAL A 26 -2.92 -1.46 -30.02
N LYS A 27 -2.81 -2.79 -30.14
CA LYS A 27 -2.83 -3.46 -31.45
C LYS A 27 -4.11 -3.21 -32.24
N TYR A 28 -5.25 -3.26 -31.55
CA TYR A 28 -6.56 -3.04 -32.16
C TYR A 28 -6.76 -1.59 -32.63
N THR A 29 -6.19 -0.62 -31.92
CA THR A 29 -6.42 0.81 -32.20
C THR A 29 -5.44 1.37 -33.23
N PHE A 30 -4.16 1.01 -33.13
CA PHE A 30 -3.09 1.64 -33.91
C PHE A 30 -2.58 0.76 -35.05
N HIS A 31 -2.95 -0.51 -35.09
CA HIS A 31 -2.46 -1.49 -36.07
C HIS A 31 -0.93 -1.42 -36.27
N PRO A 32 -0.13 -1.46 -35.18
CA PRO A 32 1.31 -1.33 -35.26
C PRO A 32 1.91 -2.47 -36.08
N ASP A 33 3.02 -2.18 -36.75
CA ASP A 33 3.74 -3.18 -37.52
C ASP A 33 4.42 -4.23 -36.60
N VAL A 34 5.14 -5.18 -37.20
CA VAL A 34 5.78 -6.27 -36.43
C VAL A 34 6.87 -5.71 -35.49
N PRO A 35 7.84 -4.90 -35.95
CA PRO A 35 8.83 -4.25 -35.07
C PRO A 35 8.22 -3.45 -33.92
N GLU A 36 7.19 -2.65 -34.18
CA GLU A 36 6.49 -1.85 -33.18
C GLU A 36 5.78 -2.75 -32.16
N SER A 37 5.10 -3.80 -32.64
CA SER A 37 4.45 -4.79 -31.78
C SER A 37 5.45 -5.51 -30.86
N VAL A 38 6.62 -5.91 -31.40
CA VAL A 38 7.67 -6.55 -30.61
C VAL A 38 8.22 -5.58 -29.56
N SER A 39 8.49 -4.33 -29.95
CA SER A 39 9.00 -3.30 -29.04
C SER A 39 8.03 -3.02 -27.90
N LEU A 40 6.72 -2.89 -28.20
CA LEU A 40 5.68 -2.74 -27.19
C LEU A 40 5.61 -3.96 -26.26
N GLY A 41 5.66 -5.17 -26.82
CA GLY A 41 5.63 -6.41 -26.04
C GLY A 41 6.80 -6.50 -25.06
N LEU A 42 8.01 -6.16 -25.49
CA LEU A 42 9.20 -6.13 -24.64
C LEU A 42 9.08 -5.08 -23.54
N PHE A 43 8.58 -3.89 -23.86
CA PHE A 43 8.32 -2.86 -22.86
C PHE A 43 7.30 -3.32 -21.80
N LEU A 44 6.17 -3.88 -22.22
CA LEU A 44 5.15 -4.38 -21.30
C LEU A 44 5.67 -5.56 -20.46
N ALA A 45 6.49 -6.44 -21.02
CA ALA A 45 7.13 -7.52 -20.27
C ALA A 45 8.10 -6.97 -19.20
N LEU A 46 8.92 -5.98 -19.56
CA LEU A 46 9.80 -5.29 -18.60
C LEU A 46 8.99 -4.67 -17.45
N MET A 47 7.90 -3.97 -17.78
CA MET A 47 7.05 -3.31 -16.80
C MET A 47 6.25 -4.29 -15.94
N MET A 48 5.87 -5.45 -16.48
CA MET A 48 5.24 -6.53 -15.72
C MET A 48 6.16 -7.06 -14.63
N PHE A 49 7.46 -7.20 -14.91
CA PHE A 49 8.45 -7.66 -13.93
C PHE A 49 9.09 -6.53 -13.11
N SER A 50 8.73 -5.26 -13.36
CA SER A 50 9.31 -4.11 -12.68
C SER A 50 9.19 -4.12 -11.15
N PRO A 51 8.12 -4.63 -10.50
CA PRO A 51 8.09 -4.73 -9.03
C PRO A 51 9.12 -5.73 -8.46
N SER A 52 9.37 -6.84 -9.16
CA SER A 52 10.43 -7.77 -8.79
C SER A 52 11.81 -7.17 -9.03
N LEU A 53 11.98 -6.42 -10.12
CA LEU A 53 13.21 -5.68 -10.40
C LEU A 53 13.49 -4.62 -9.31
N MET A 54 12.46 -3.92 -8.84
CA MET A 54 12.57 -2.98 -7.72
C MET A 54 13.12 -3.67 -6.47
N ARG A 55 12.59 -4.84 -6.09
CA ARG A 55 13.10 -5.61 -4.94
C ARG A 55 14.55 -6.08 -5.14
N PHE A 56 14.90 -6.49 -6.36
CA PHE A 56 16.29 -6.79 -6.69
C PHE A 56 17.19 -5.55 -6.54
N CYS A 57 16.68 -4.38 -6.97
CA CYS A 57 17.40 -3.13 -6.89
C CYS A 57 17.60 -2.66 -5.44
N SER A 58 16.58 -2.79 -4.59
CA SER A 58 16.64 -2.39 -3.18
C SER A 58 17.75 -3.10 -2.41
N LEU A 59 18.08 -4.33 -2.79
CA LEU A 59 19.11 -5.15 -2.12
C LEU A 59 20.55 -4.90 -2.61
N ARG A 60 20.73 -4.23 -3.76
CA ARG A 60 22.04 -4.16 -4.43
C ARG A 60 22.50 -2.75 -4.84
N PHE A 61 21.58 -1.80 -4.94
CA PHE A 61 21.86 -0.48 -5.48
C PHE A 61 21.54 0.62 -4.45
N SER A 62 21.99 1.83 -4.75
CA SER A 62 21.76 2.99 -3.88
C SER A 62 20.27 3.27 -3.65
N LYS A 63 19.92 3.77 -2.45
CA LYS A 63 18.54 4.18 -2.08
C LYS A 63 17.89 5.09 -3.12
N ARG A 64 18.66 6.03 -3.70
CA ARG A 64 18.14 6.94 -4.74
C ARG A 64 17.71 6.19 -5.99
N PHE A 65 18.53 5.25 -6.48
CA PHE A 65 18.23 4.48 -7.68
C PHE A 65 17.04 3.56 -7.48
N SER A 66 17.04 2.78 -6.40
CA SER A 66 15.97 1.84 -6.07
C SER A 66 14.62 2.57 -5.90
N ARG A 67 14.65 3.77 -5.32
CA ARG A 67 13.47 4.64 -5.21
C ARG A 67 12.94 5.10 -6.56
N THR A 68 13.81 5.50 -7.49
CA THR A 68 13.38 5.86 -8.85
C THR A 68 12.71 4.68 -9.56
N VAL A 69 13.29 3.49 -9.46
CA VAL A 69 12.70 2.25 -10.01
C VAL A 69 11.34 1.97 -9.37
N ALA A 70 11.22 2.15 -8.05
CA ALA A 70 9.97 1.97 -7.34
C ALA A 70 8.88 2.95 -7.82
N TYR A 71 9.18 4.25 -7.94
CA TYR A 71 8.23 5.24 -8.46
C TYR A 71 7.78 4.91 -9.88
N VAL A 72 8.69 4.51 -10.77
CA VAL A 72 8.34 4.10 -12.14
C VAL A 72 7.44 2.86 -12.12
N SER A 73 7.79 1.85 -11.32
CA SER A 73 7.06 0.57 -11.25
C SER A 73 5.65 0.76 -10.69
N TYR A 74 5.50 1.46 -9.57
CA TYR A 74 4.20 1.67 -8.93
C TYR A 74 3.31 2.66 -9.69
N SER A 75 3.88 3.71 -10.29
CA SER A 75 3.10 4.63 -11.13
C SER A 75 2.57 3.93 -12.39
N TRP A 76 3.38 3.05 -12.98
CA TRP A 76 2.93 2.21 -14.09
C TRP A 76 1.83 1.25 -13.67
N MET A 77 2.00 0.59 -12.52
CA MET A 77 0.99 -0.33 -11.98
C MET A 77 -0.36 0.38 -11.76
N ALA A 78 -0.34 1.59 -11.17
CA ALA A 78 -1.55 2.40 -10.99
C ALA A 78 -2.19 2.79 -12.33
N LEU A 79 -1.40 3.30 -13.27
CA LEU A 79 -1.89 3.67 -14.60
C LEU A 79 -2.52 2.48 -15.32
N LEU A 80 -1.85 1.32 -15.30
CA LEU A 80 -2.34 0.12 -15.94
C LEU A 80 -3.63 -0.40 -15.28
N LEU A 81 -3.70 -0.37 -13.94
CA LEU A 81 -4.90 -0.78 -13.20
C LEU A 81 -6.10 0.09 -13.57
N PHE A 82 -5.96 1.41 -13.58
CA PHE A 82 -7.06 2.31 -13.93
C PHE A 82 -7.41 2.22 -15.41
N PHE A 83 -6.43 2.11 -16.30
CA PHE A 83 -6.65 1.89 -17.73
C PHE A 83 -7.42 0.59 -18.00
N PHE A 84 -7.00 -0.51 -17.36
CA PHE A 84 -7.65 -1.80 -17.44
C PHE A 84 -9.08 -1.73 -16.90
N SER A 85 -9.27 -1.17 -15.70
CA SER A 85 -10.58 -1.10 -15.04
C SER A 85 -11.57 -0.23 -15.81
N CYS A 86 -11.14 0.96 -16.25
CA CYS A 86 -11.97 1.84 -17.06
C CYS A 86 -12.29 1.20 -18.41
N GLY A 87 -11.30 0.61 -19.08
CA GLY A 87 -11.52 -0.02 -20.38
C GLY A 87 -12.43 -1.26 -20.29
N LEU A 88 -12.34 -2.05 -19.22
CA LEU A 88 -13.20 -3.21 -19.01
C LEU A 88 -14.68 -2.81 -18.94
N ILE A 89 -15.01 -1.66 -18.36
CA ILE A 89 -16.39 -1.14 -18.35
C ILE A 89 -16.92 -0.93 -19.77
N PHE A 90 -16.08 -0.38 -20.66
CA PHE A 90 -16.44 -0.11 -22.05
C PHE A 90 -16.60 -1.40 -22.85
N ASP A 91 -15.73 -2.38 -22.60
CA ASP A 91 -15.80 -3.68 -23.26
C ASP A 91 -17.01 -4.50 -22.79
N LEU A 92 -17.33 -4.44 -21.49
CA LEU A 92 -18.56 -5.03 -20.95
C LEU A 92 -19.81 -4.37 -21.52
N TYR A 93 -19.82 -3.05 -21.68
CA TYR A 93 -20.91 -2.33 -22.35
C TYR A 93 -21.11 -2.82 -23.79
N ASN A 94 -20.03 -2.87 -24.58
CA ASN A 94 -20.09 -3.38 -25.96
C ASN A 94 -20.50 -4.85 -26.03
N LEU A 95 -20.06 -5.69 -25.07
CA LEU A 95 -20.46 -7.09 -24.98
C LEU A 95 -21.95 -7.25 -24.68
N VAL A 96 -22.50 -6.42 -23.79
CA VAL A 96 -23.94 -6.39 -23.49
C VAL A 96 -24.74 -5.98 -24.73
N LEU A 97 -24.30 -4.96 -25.47
CA LEU A 97 -24.94 -4.57 -26.73
C LEU A 97 -24.91 -5.69 -27.75
N LEU A 98 -23.79 -6.41 -27.86
CA LEU A 98 -23.68 -7.57 -28.76
C LEU A 98 -24.68 -8.67 -28.38
N ALA A 99 -24.75 -9.02 -27.09
CA ALA A 99 -25.68 -10.03 -26.58
C ALA A 99 -27.15 -9.63 -26.79
N LEU A 100 -27.49 -8.35 -26.55
CA LEU A 100 -28.84 -7.81 -26.78
C LEU A 100 -29.20 -7.77 -28.26
N GLY A 101 -28.28 -7.34 -29.13
CA GLY A 101 -28.49 -7.31 -30.58
C GLY A 101 -28.76 -8.71 -31.13
N TYR A 102 -27.99 -9.71 -30.66
CA TYR A 102 -28.20 -11.11 -30.99
C TYR A 102 -29.56 -11.63 -30.46
N THR A 103 -29.88 -11.37 -29.19
CA THR A 103 -31.09 -11.90 -28.54
C THR A 103 -32.38 -11.27 -29.10
N LEU A 104 -32.36 -9.95 -29.33
CA LEU A 104 -33.51 -9.21 -29.84
C LEU A 104 -33.58 -9.22 -31.38
N GLN A 105 -32.59 -9.82 -32.05
CA GLN A 105 -32.42 -9.78 -33.52
C GLN A 105 -32.48 -8.35 -34.08
N LYS A 106 -31.92 -7.39 -33.34
CA LYS A 106 -31.87 -5.97 -33.71
C LYS A 106 -30.42 -5.57 -33.99
N ASN A 107 -30.23 -4.74 -35.01
CA ASN A 107 -28.94 -4.08 -35.22
C ASN A 107 -28.80 -2.95 -34.18
N LEU A 108 -27.78 -3.06 -33.33
CA LEU A 108 -27.42 -2.07 -32.32
C LEU A 108 -26.06 -1.43 -32.58
N ASP A 109 -25.49 -1.59 -33.79
CA ASP A 109 -24.12 -1.16 -34.13
C ASP A 109 -23.89 0.33 -33.89
N SER A 110 -24.93 1.15 -34.12
CA SER A 110 -24.89 2.60 -33.85
C SER A 110 -24.65 2.98 -32.38
N LEU A 111 -24.88 2.06 -31.44
CA LEU A 111 -24.70 2.28 -30.00
C LEU A 111 -23.34 1.80 -29.49
N PHE A 112 -22.58 1.06 -30.29
CA PHE A 112 -21.27 0.56 -29.90
C PHE A 112 -20.28 1.69 -29.72
N ILE A 113 -19.43 1.56 -28.70
CA ILE A 113 -18.32 2.48 -28.51
C ILE A 113 -17.19 2.04 -29.45
N PRO A 114 -16.74 2.91 -30.39
CA PRO A 114 -15.69 2.54 -31.32
C PRO A 114 -14.36 2.24 -30.63
N GLY A 115 -13.55 1.39 -31.24
CA GLY A 115 -12.23 0.98 -30.73
C GLY A 115 -11.34 2.10 -30.20
N PRO A 116 -11.09 3.16 -30.99
CA PRO A 116 -10.28 4.28 -30.53
C PRO A 116 -10.82 4.96 -29.27
N HIS A 117 -12.14 5.12 -29.14
CA HIS A 117 -12.75 5.72 -27.95
C HIS A 117 -12.59 4.81 -26.73
N ALA A 118 -12.75 3.49 -26.92
CA ALA A 118 -12.50 2.47 -25.90
C ALA A 118 -11.00 2.31 -25.54
N PHE A 119 -10.10 3.06 -26.18
CA PHE A 119 -8.70 3.20 -25.81
C PHE A 119 -8.41 4.57 -25.19
N TYR A 120 -8.70 5.66 -25.91
CA TYR A 120 -8.33 7.01 -25.50
C TYR A 120 -9.10 7.48 -24.26
N ILE A 121 -10.39 7.16 -24.13
CA ILE A 121 -11.17 7.60 -22.96
C ILE A 121 -10.66 6.93 -21.68
N PRO A 122 -10.49 5.59 -21.60
CA PRO A 122 -9.86 4.96 -20.45
C PRO A 122 -8.47 5.51 -20.13
N LEU A 123 -7.64 5.79 -21.15
CA LEU A 123 -6.32 6.36 -20.93
C LEU A 123 -6.39 7.78 -20.34
N LEU A 124 -7.26 8.63 -20.88
CA LEU A 124 -7.47 10.00 -20.40
C LEU A 124 -8.06 10.05 -18.99
N LEU A 125 -8.82 9.02 -18.57
CA LEU A 125 -9.30 8.87 -17.20
C LEU A 125 -8.23 8.30 -16.27
N ALA A 126 -7.44 7.32 -16.74
CA ALA A 126 -6.44 6.65 -15.93
C ALA A 126 -5.33 7.59 -15.44
N ILE A 127 -4.91 8.55 -16.27
CA ILE A 127 -3.86 9.51 -15.90
C ILE A 127 -4.25 10.36 -14.67
N PRO A 128 -5.35 11.13 -14.67
CA PRO A 128 -5.75 11.93 -13.51
C PRO A 128 -6.12 11.07 -12.31
N LEU A 129 -6.69 9.87 -12.50
CA LEU A 129 -6.94 8.93 -11.41
C LEU A 129 -5.64 8.47 -10.75
N SER A 130 -4.61 8.14 -11.53
CA SER A 130 -3.28 7.82 -11.00
C SER A 130 -2.69 9.00 -10.22
N ILE A 131 -2.77 10.22 -10.76
CA ILE A 131 -2.27 11.43 -10.07
C ILE A 131 -3.03 11.67 -8.76
N TYR A 132 -4.36 11.57 -8.79
CA TYR A 132 -5.21 11.75 -7.62
C TYR A 132 -4.96 10.65 -6.58
N SER A 133 -4.78 9.39 -7.00
CA SER A 133 -4.44 8.29 -6.10
C SER A 133 -3.10 8.52 -5.38
N TYR A 134 -2.11 9.08 -6.07
CA TYR A 134 -0.84 9.47 -5.44
C TYR A 134 -1.04 10.61 -4.44
N TYR A 135 -1.86 11.62 -4.78
CA TYR A 135 -2.20 12.69 -3.85
C TYR A 135 -2.88 12.14 -2.59
N GLU A 136 -3.96 11.38 -2.73
CA GLU A 136 -4.68 10.77 -1.60
C GLU A 136 -3.77 9.85 -0.77
N ALA A 137 -2.89 9.06 -1.39
CA ALA A 137 -1.93 8.21 -0.69
C ALA A 137 -0.89 9.00 0.12
N THR A 138 -0.70 10.29 -0.17
CA THR A 138 0.26 11.17 0.54
C THR A 138 -0.41 12.20 1.45
N ASP A 139 -1.75 12.23 1.48
CA ASP A 139 -2.53 13.14 2.30
C ASP A 139 -2.72 12.53 3.71
N LEU A 140 -1.99 13.07 4.68
CA LEU A 140 -2.10 12.62 6.07
C LEU A 140 -3.38 13.18 6.69
N ARG A 141 -4.31 12.30 7.05
CA ARG A 141 -5.55 12.65 7.74
C ARG A 141 -5.55 12.12 9.17
N THR A 142 -5.95 12.96 10.12
CA THR A 142 -6.06 12.58 11.53
C THR A 142 -7.53 12.28 11.88
N GLY A 143 -7.77 11.09 12.43
CA GLY A 143 -9.08 10.68 12.95
C GLY A 143 -9.17 10.90 14.46
N LYS A 144 -10.35 11.28 14.97
CA LYS A 144 -10.59 11.41 16.41
C LYS A 144 -11.83 10.61 16.81
N LEU A 145 -11.62 9.59 17.64
CA LEU A 145 -12.68 8.80 18.26
C LEU A 145 -12.76 9.14 19.75
N ILE A 146 -13.97 9.45 20.25
CA ILE A 146 -14.21 9.72 21.67
C ILE A 146 -14.98 8.54 22.26
N LEU A 147 -14.33 7.79 23.13
CA LEU A 147 -14.95 6.71 23.90
C LEU A 147 -15.31 7.22 25.30
N LYS A 148 -16.59 7.12 25.66
CA LYS A 148 -17.08 7.41 27.01
C LYS A 148 -17.18 6.11 27.79
N THR A 149 -16.55 6.05 28.96
CA THR A 149 -16.54 4.85 29.81
C THR A 149 -16.49 5.26 31.27
N SER A 150 -17.17 4.50 32.13
CA SER A 150 -17.06 4.59 33.59
C SER A 150 -15.97 3.68 34.17
N LYS A 151 -15.23 2.96 33.32
CA LYS A 151 -14.19 2.01 33.73
C LYS A 151 -12.84 2.65 34.04
N LEU A 152 -12.67 3.94 33.74
CA LEU A 152 -11.47 4.67 34.14
C LEU A 152 -11.59 5.09 35.61
N PRO A 153 -10.47 5.09 36.38
CA PRO A 153 -10.45 5.66 37.72
C PRO A 153 -11.00 7.09 37.76
N GLU A 154 -11.68 7.47 38.84
CA GLU A 154 -12.34 8.77 38.98
C GLU A 154 -11.37 9.96 38.88
N GLU A 155 -10.11 9.75 39.26
CA GLU A 155 -9.04 10.75 39.18
C GLU A 155 -8.67 11.09 37.72
N ILE A 156 -9.02 10.22 36.76
CA ILE A 156 -8.71 10.37 35.34
C ILE A 156 -9.94 10.85 34.59
N ARG A 157 -10.02 12.17 34.43
CA ARG A 157 -11.10 12.78 33.62
C ARG A 157 -10.95 12.53 32.13
N LYS A 158 -9.72 12.36 31.64
CA LYS A 158 -9.42 12.20 30.22
C LYS A 158 -8.10 11.44 30.04
N LEU A 159 -8.14 10.49 29.13
CA LEU A 159 -6.98 9.77 28.62
C LEU A 159 -6.94 9.93 27.09
N THR A 160 -5.82 10.34 26.54
CA THR A 160 -5.61 10.53 25.11
C THR A 160 -4.63 9.49 24.60
N VAL A 161 -5.07 8.67 23.65
CA VAL A 161 -4.23 7.66 23.00
C VAL A 161 -4.00 8.09 21.55
N ALA A 162 -2.73 8.24 21.15
CA ALA A 162 -2.38 8.33 19.75
C ALA A 162 -2.19 6.91 19.21
N HIS A 163 -2.99 6.54 18.23
CA HIS A 163 -2.90 5.25 17.55
C HIS A 163 -2.26 5.45 16.18
N ILE A 164 -1.18 4.73 15.93
CA ILE A 164 -0.51 4.64 14.64
C ILE A 164 -0.47 3.17 14.19
N SER A 165 -0.44 2.95 12.89
CA SER A 165 -0.28 1.62 12.28
C SER A 165 0.31 1.79 10.88
N ASP A 166 0.82 0.69 10.31
CA ASP A 166 1.15 0.58 8.88
C ASP A 166 2.05 1.73 8.38
N LEU A 167 3.04 2.12 9.18
CA LEU A 167 3.97 3.18 8.81
C LEU A 167 4.83 2.79 7.61
N HIS A 168 5.08 1.49 7.41
CA HIS A 168 5.87 0.92 6.32
C HIS A 168 7.16 1.71 6.03
N LEU A 169 7.93 2.02 7.08
CA LEU A 169 9.15 2.80 6.93
C LEU A 169 10.15 2.02 6.04
N GLY A 170 10.56 2.62 4.91
CA GLY A 170 11.33 1.94 3.86
C GLY A 170 11.76 2.87 2.71
N ILE A 171 11.97 2.34 1.49
CA ILE A 171 12.34 3.13 0.30
C ILE A 171 11.25 4.11 -0.13
N MET A 172 9.98 3.72 0.01
CA MET A 172 8.84 4.49 -0.49
C MET A 172 8.33 5.53 0.51
N VAL A 173 8.21 5.16 1.79
CA VAL A 173 7.75 6.08 2.83
C VAL A 173 8.87 7.06 3.18
N LYS A 174 8.59 8.34 2.97
CA LYS A 174 9.59 9.39 3.09
C LYS A 174 9.77 9.80 4.55
N ASP A 175 11.00 10.19 4.88
CA ASP A 175 11.34 10.86 6.13
C ASP A 175 10.39 12.05 6.42
N GLU A 176 9.94 12.77 5.39
CA GLU A 176 9.01 13.89 5.54
C GLU A 176 7.59 13.46 5.95
N MET A 177 7.14 12.25 5.56
CA MET A 177 5.85 11.73 6.02
C MET A 177 5.92 11.41 7.52
N LEU A 178 7.02 10.79 7.96
CA LEU A 178 7.23 10.54 9.37
C LEU A 178 7.32 11.84 10.18
N ASP A 179 7.93 12.89 9.63
CA ASP A 179 7.95 14.22 10.26
C ASP A 179 6.55 14.79 10.44
N LYS A 180 5.70 14.74 9.40
CA LYS A 180 4.29 15.17 9.50
C LYS A 180 3.52 14.36 10.55
N ILE A 181 3.69 13.04 10.57
CA ILE A 181 3.05 12.16 11.57
C ILE A 181 3.52 12.54 12.97
N ALA A 182 4.83 12.73 13.16
CA ALA A 182 5.41 13.13 14.44
C ALA A 182 4.87 14.49 14.92
N GLU A 183 4.74 15.47 14.03
CA GLU A 183 4.15 16.77 14.34
C GLU A 183 2.70 16.64 14.82
N GLU A 184 1.86 15.85 14.12
CA GLU A 184 0.46 15.65 14.50
C GLU A 184 0.34 14.91 15.86
N ILE A 185 1.19 13.91 16.12
CA ILE A 185 1.26 13.23 17.41
C ILE A 185 1.63 14.23 18.52
N GLN A 186 2.66 15.04 18.32
CA GLN A 186 3.08 16.03 19.32
C GLN A 186 2.00 17.09 19.57
N ARG A 187 1.30 17.55 18.53
CA ARG A 187 0.15 18.47 18.64
C ARG A 187 -0.98 17.85 19.47
N ALA A 188 -1.23 16.56 19.32
CA ALA A 188 -2.26 15.84 20.06
C ALA A 188 -1.92 15.68 21.56
N LYS A 189 -0.63 15.79 21.95
CA LYS A 189 -0.12 15.60 23.32
C LYS A 189 -0.66 14.33 23.98
N PRO A 190 -0.46 13.15 23.37
CA PRO A 190 -1.03 11.92 23.87
C PRO A 190 -0.43 11.53 25.23
N ASP A 191 -1.24 10.84 26.01
CA ASP A 191 -0.78 10.19 27.23
C ASP A 191 -0.06 8.89 26.89
N ILE A 192 -0.57 8.17 25.89
CA ILE A 192 -0.06 6.88 25.41
C ILE A 192 0.04 6.94 23.89
N ILE A 193 1.12 6.38 23.32
CA ILE A 193 1.18 6.07 21.88
C ILE A 193 1.11 4.55 21.72
N VAL A 194 0.23 4.08 20.84
CA VAL A 194 0.16 2.66 20.46
C VAL A 194 0.43 2.49 18.97
N SER A 195 1.28 1.52 18.64
CA SER A 195 1.52 1.09 17.27
C SER A 195 0.96 -0.32 17.06
N THR A 196 0.07 -0.50 16.08
CA THR A 196 -0.59 -1.80 15.86
C THR A 196 -0.04 -2.59 14.67
N GLY A 197 1.27 -2.49 14.43
CA GLY A 197 1.99 -3.30 13.43
C GLY A 197 2.51 -2.53 12.24
N ASP A 198 3.27 -3.23 11.40
CA ASP A 198 3.77 -2.81 10.09
C ASP A 198 4.51 -1.46 10.12
N MET A 199 5.34 -1.28 11.16
CA MET A 199 6.17 -0.08 11.30
C MET A 199 7.33 -0.06 10.29
N LEU A 200 7.79 -1.23 9.85
CA LEU A 200 9.02 -1.38 9.09
C LEU A 200 8.78 -2.26 7.85
N GLU A 201 9.21 -1.79 6.68
CA GLU A 201 9.09 -2.54 5.41
C GLU A 201 10.43 -3.12 4.92
N GLU A 202 11.56 -2.53 5.34
CA GLU A 202 12.91 -2.92 4.92
C GLU A 202 13.83 -3.30 6.08
N GLU A 203 15.01 -3.85 5.76
CA GLU A 203 16.01 -4.17 6.77
C GLU A 203 16.40 -2.93 7.59
N ALA A 204 16.51 -3.12 8.91
CA ALA A 204 16.63 -2.06 9.92
C ALA A 204 17.83 -1.11 9.69
N ASP A 205 18.88 -1.58 9.00
CA ASP A 205 20.11 -0.82 8.78
C ASP A 205 19.87 0.46 7.98
N HIS A 206 18.84 0.52 7.14
CA HIS A 206 18.52 1.69 6.31
C HIS A 206 17.57 2.71 6.97
N VAL A 207 17.01 2.37 8.14
CA VAL A 207 15.98 3.16 8.82
C VAL A 207 16.37 3.53 10.26
N THR A 208 17.59 3.22 10.70
CA THR A 208 18.03 3.45 12.08
C THR A 208 17.91 4.94 12.48
N HIS A 209 18.05 5.88 11.55
CA HIS A 209 17.81 7.31 11.84
C HIS A 209 16.34 7.65 12.10
N LEU A 210 15.39 6.86 11.57
CA LEU A 210 13.95 7.05 11.76
C LEU A 210 13.49 6.62 13.16
N SER A 211 14.14 5.62 13.75
CA SER A 211 13.84 5.20 15.13
C SER A 211 14.09 6.35 16.12
N GLY A 212 15.13 7.16 15.88
CA GLY A 212 15.42 8.35 16.68
C GLY A 212 14.28 9.38 16.66
N LYS A 213 13.61 9.58 15.51
CA LYS A 213 12.45 10.48 15.40
C LYS A 213 11.28 10.00 16.25
N LEU A 214 10.96 8.71 16.16
CA LEU A 214 9.91 8.08 16.95
C LEU A 214 10.25 8.05 18.45
N LYS A 215 11.54 7.86 18.79
CA LYS A 215 12.04 7.88 20.16
C LYS A 215 11.75 9.19 20.87
N ASN A 216 11.88 10.31 20.17
CA ASN A 216 11.67 11.66 20.68
C ASN A 216 10.19 12.06 20.83
N LEU A 217 9.24 11.18 20.48
CA LEU A 217 7.82 11.41 20.73
C LEU A 217 7.51 11.24 22.22
N ASP A 218 6.95 12.29 22.82
CA ASP A 218 6.53 12.30 24.21
C ASP A 218 5.18 11.60 24.40
N ALA A 219 5.16 10.64 25.33
CA ALA A 219 3.95 10.00 25.83
C ALA A 219 4.17 9.66 27.31
N ARG A 220 3.55 10.44 28.21
CA ARG A 220 3.85 10.38 29.66
C ARG A 220 3.56 9.02 30.30
N LEU A 221 2.69 8.21 29.69
CA LEU A 221 2.33 6.87 30.15
C LEU A 221 2.97 5.75 29.30
N GLY A 222 3.82 6.11 28.34
CA GLY A 222 4.61 5.17 27.55
C GLY A 222 4.12 4.95 26.13
N LYS A 223 4.93 4.18 25.39
CA LYS A 223 4.69 3.81 23.99
C LYS A 223 4.67 2.29 23.88
N PHE A 224 3.66 1.73 23.23
CA PHE A 224 3.45 0.28 23.15
C PHE A 224 3.25 -0.15 21.70
N ALA A 225 3.81 -1.28 21.30
CA ALA A 225 3.71 -1.77 19.93
C ALA A 225 3.42 -3.27 19.88
N VAL A 226 2.75 -3.71 18.82
CA VAL A 226 2.66 -5.12 18.44
C VAL A 226 3.27 -5.30 17.05
N THR A 227 3.59 -6.55 16.70
CA THR A 227 4.03 -6.88 15.33
C THR A 227 2.83 -6.99 14.39
N GLY A 228 3.00 -6.55 13.14
CA GLY A 228 2.05 -6.78 12.06
C GLY A 228 2.47 -7.95 11.16
N ASN A 229 1.70 -8.20 10.11
CA ASN A 229 1.99 -9.31 9.20
C ASN A 229 3.21 -9.04 8.30
N HIS A 230 3.55 -7.78 8.00
CA HIS A 230 4.75 -7.48 7.22
C HIS A 230 6.03 -7.60 8.03
N ASP A 231 5.95 -7.46 9.35
CA ASP A 231 7.06 -7.69 10.29
C ASP A 231 7.56 -9.15 10.31
N PHE A 232 6.87 -10.08 9.64
CA PHE A 232 7.33 -11.46 9.41
C PHE A 232 8.19 -11.61 8.14
N PHE A 233 7.96 -10.76 7.14
CA PHE A 233 8.72 -10.79 5.89
C PHE A 233 10.09 -10.13 6.05
N THR A 234 10.18 -9.16 6.95
CA THR A 234 11.41 -8.76 7.62
C THR A 234 11.62 -9.71 8.80
N ASP A 235 12.86 -10.03 9.19
CA ASP A 235 13.07 -10.85 10.38
C ASP A 235 12.36 -10.19 11.59
N VAL A 236 11.44 -10.90 12.25
CA VAL A 236 10.65 -10.38 13.39
C VAL A 236 11.56 -9.78 14.47
N SER A 237 12.76 -10.35 14.65
CA SER A 237 13.74 -9.84 15.60
C SER A 237 14.22 -8.42 15.25
N HIS A 238 14.32 -8.10 13.95
CA HIS A 238 14.65 -6.76 13.46
C HIS A 238 13.52 -5.77 13.73
N SER A 239 12.27 -6.13 13.45
CA SER A 239 11.12 -5.26 13.77
C SER A 239 11.00 -5.00 15.27
N VAL A 240 11.14 -6.04 16.10
CA VAL A 240 11.14 -5.90 17.57
C VAL A 240 12.29 -5.02 18.05
N LYS A 241 13.49 -5.16 17.47
CA LYS A 241 14.63 -4.29 17.77
C LYS A 241 14.33 -2.85 17.38
N PHE A 242 13.80 -2.61 16.19
CA PHE A 242 13.42 -1.28 15.73
C PHE A 242 12.37 -0.61 16.64
N MET A 243 11.36 -1.35 17.10
CA MET A 243 10.36 -0.86 18.06
C MET A 243 11.02 -0.41 19.37
N LYS A 244 11.93 -1.24 19.92
CA LYS A 244 12.68 -0.90 21.14
C LYS A 244 13.58 0.32 20.93
N ASP A 245 14.30 0.39 19.81
CA ASP A 245 15.16 1.51 19.45
C ASP A 245 14.33 2.81 19.29
N SER A 246 13.08 2.70 18.85
CA SER A 246 12.07 3.77 18.75
C SER A 246 11.40 4.14 20.09
N GLY A 247 11.80 3.49 21.18
CA GLY A 247 11.27 3.72 22.53
C GLY A 247 9.89 3.12 22.79
N PHE A 248 9.43 2.19 21.94
CA PHE A 248 8.21 1.41 22.19
C PHE A 248 8.54 0.19 23.04
N LYS A 249 7.61 -0.21 23.91
CA LYS A 249 7.58 -1.53 24.53
C LYS A 249 6.78 -2.48 23.62
N PRO A 250 7.43 -3.46 22.96
CA PRO A 250 6.71 -4.50 22.23
C PRO A 250 5.90 -5.34 23.22
N LEU A 251 4.63 -5.63 22.89
CA LEU A 251 3.73 -6.48 23.67
C LEU A 251 3.35 -7.69 22.81
N ARG A 252 4.01 -8.82 23.04
CA ARG A 252 3.84 -10.04 22.24
C ARG A 252 3.08 -11.11 23.01
N GLY A 253 1.75 -11.11 22.89
CA GLY A 253 0.88 -12.02 23.65
C GLY A 253 0.86 -11.73 25.15
N GLU A 254 1.19 -10.50 25.55
CA GLU A 254 1.27 -10.07 26.94
C GLU A 254 0.45 -8.82 27.21
N GLY A 255 0.12 -8.60 28.49
CA GLY A 255 -0.58 -7.43 28.97
C GLY A 255 0.23 -6.66 29.99
N ILE A 256 0.03 -5.34 30.02
CA ILE A 256 0.58 -4.45 31.03
C ILE A 256 -0.50 -3.54 31.59
N THR A 257 -0.50 -3.35 32.91
CA THR A 257 -1.30 -2.34 33.58
C THR A 257 -0.48 -1.06 33.73
N VAL A 258 -0.95 0.04 33.14
CA VAL A 258 -0.27 1.32 33.17
C VAL A 258 -0.84 2.16 34.32
N GLN A 259 0.00 2.40 35.34
CA GLN A 259 -0.30 3.17 36.57
C GLN A 259 -1.59 2.74 37.30
N ASN A 260 -2.00 1.46 37.22
CA ASN A 260 -3.29 0.98 37.74
C ASN A 260 -4.53 1.66 37.12
N MET A 261 -4.36 2.26 35.93
CA MET A 261 -5.39 3.06 35.27
C MET A 261 -6.02 2.33 34.08
N ILE A 262 -5.18 1.72 33.24
CA ILE A 262 -5.60 1.06 32.02
C ILE A 262 -4.76 -0.18 31.76
N ASN A 263 -5.40 -1.24 31.29
CA ASN A 263 -4.73 -2.44 30.81
C ASN A 263 -4.52 -2.33 29.30
N ILE A 264 -3.30 -2.57 28.86
CA ILE A 264 -2.93 -2.65 27.45
C ILE A 264 -2.48 -4.08 27.19
N ALA A 265 -3.18 -4.77 26.29
CA ALA A 265 -2.83 -6.13 25.88
C ALA A 265 -2.40 -6.11 24.41
N GLY A 266 -1.26 -6.73 24.11
CA GLY A 266 -0.76 -6.89 22.76
C GLY A 266 -0.97 -8.32 22.29
N ILE A 267 -1.55 -8.46 21.10
CA ILE A 267 -1.73 -9.72 20.41
C ILE A 267 -1.02 -9.55 19.06
N ASP A 268 -0.01 -10.38 18.82
CA ASP A 268 0.69 -10.39 17.53
C ASP A 268 -0.24 -10.91 16.43
N ASP A 269 0.06 -10.52 15.18
CA ASP A 269 -0.62 -11.10 14.03
C ASP A 269 -0.48 -12.65 14.03
N PRO A 270 -1.56 -13.41 13.77
CA PRO A 270 -1.50 -14.88 13.76
C PRO A 270 -0.48 -15.49 12.79
N LEU A 271 -0.05 -14.74 11.77
CA LEU A 271 0.99 -15.14 10.82
C LEU A 271 2.40 -15.04 11.43
N VAL A 272 2.60 -14.22 12.45
CA VAL A 272 3.83 -14.14 13.25
C VAL A 272 3.88 -15.38 14.15
N LYS A 273 4.39 -16.49 13.62
CA LYS A 273 4.64 -17.69 14.43
C LYS A 273 5.61 -17.34 15.55
N ASN A 274 5.31 -17.78 16.77
CA ASN A 274 6.19 -17.67 17.94
C ASN A 274 7.52 -18.40 17.68
N THR A 275 8.47 -17.70 17.06
CA THR A 275 9.90 -18.04 17.06
C THR A 275 10.59 -17.39 18.24
#